data_AF-A7RER5-F1
#
_entry.id   AF-A7RER5-F1
#
_cell.length_a   1.000
_cell.length_b   1.000
_cell.length_c   1.000
_cell.angle_alpha   90.00
_cell.angle_beta   90.00
_cell.angle_gamma   90.00
#
_symmetry.space_group_name_H-M   'P 1'
#
loop_
_entity.id
_entity.type
_entity.pdbx_description
1 polymer ?
#
loop_
_entity_poly.entity_id
_entity_poly.type
_entity_poly.pdbx_seq_one_letter_code
_entity_poly.pdbx_strand_id
1 'polypeptide(L)'
;MARAPVCRKEDCSPYDIGLVFDKIASYSPQDKLKFIENVWKPGELFDFPVSIENGKSLKFVFNWLKKYPWLAYSKYYNGVFCLACVCFGVQCGRNAKEFKKMMRTDAVPINLQLNNIVQQQIARNREILRSLFKTIIFCGKNNIPLRGLRDSDPTNAALAATLEDISMNRHKHENTNWNPTSRQDAQSLLNAINFSFIVAIVIVRHILALTKRLTVKLQSKAMDILKAKEELALLISVLTEMSNDIDATHHELYQDAVTIARQVDVQPDMPRVAQRQTHRPNAPASNPEDY
;
A
#
# COMPACT_ATOMS: atom_id res chain seq x y z
N MET A 1 -1.03 -4.32 26.93
CA MET A 1 -1.35 -4.26 28.38
C MET A 1 -2.26 -3.05 28.62
N ALA A 2 -3.06 -3.02 29.69
CA ALA A 2 -3.75 -1.80 30.09
C ALA A 2 -2.72 -0.83 30.67
N ARG A 3 -2.80 0.48 30.36
CA ARG A 3 -1.95 1.48 31.02
C ARG A 3 -2.09 1.30 32.53
N ALA A 4 -0.98 1.02 33.20
CA ALA A 4 -0.97 0.89 34.64
C ALA A 4 -1.46 2.21 35.26
N PRO A 5 -2.31 2.17 36.29
CA PRO A 5 -2.73 3.37 36.98
C PRO A 5 -1.51 4.11 37.54
N VAL A 6 -1.52 5.43 37.43
CA VAL A 6 -0.40 6.31 37.84
C VAL A 6 -0.56 6.83 39.27
N CYS A 7 -1.74 6.68 39.87
CA CYS A 7 -2.01 7.07 41.25
C CYS A 7 -3.06 6.14 41.88
N ARG A 8 -3.27 6.26 43.19
CA ARG A 8 -4.25 5.43 43.90
C ARG A 8 -5.67 5.92 43.61
N LYS A 9 -6.66 5.04 43.80
CA LYS A 9 -8.07 5.36 43.49
C LYS A 9 -8.61 6.41 44.46
N GLU A 10 -8.13 6.38 45.70
CA GLU A 10 -8.53 7.27 46.78
C GLU A 10 -8.08 8.71 46.53
N ASP A 11 -7.04 8.90 45.71
CA ASP A 11 -6.51 10.23 45.34
C ASP A 11 -7.25 10.88 44.16
N CYS A 12 -8.27 10.20 43.61
CA CYS A 12 -9.02 10.61 42.43
C CYS A 12 -10.45 11.01 42.81
N SER A 13 -11.06 11.89 42.00
CA SER A 13 -12.47 12.20 42.14
C SER A 13 -13.32 10.94 41.91
N PRO A 14 -14.42 10.73 42.65
CA PRO A 14 -15.37 9.66 42.34
C PRO A 14 -15.99 9.81 40.94
N TYR A 15 -15.90 11.01 40.35
CA TYR A 15 -16.31 11.32 38.98
C TYR A 15 -15.15 11.29 37.97
N ASP A 16 -14.00 10.70 38.32
CA ASP A 16 -12.92 10.44 37.37
C ASP A 16 -13.36 9.35 36.37
N ILE A 17 -13.29 9.66 35.09
CA ILE A 17 -13.74 8.76 34.02
C ILE A 17 -12.99 7.43 33.98
N GLY A 18 -11.72 7.40 34.39
CA GLY A 18 -10.92 6.19 34.51
C GLY A 18 -11.31 5.29 35.68
N LEU A 19 -12.02 5.79 36.69
CA LEU A 19 -12.57 4.93 37.74
C LEU A 19 -13.91 4.30 37.35
N VAL A 20 -14.65 4.97 36.46
CA VAL A 20 -16.02 4.61 36.12
C VAL A 20 -16.10 3.78 34.84
N PHE A 21 -15.16 3.89 33.90
CA PHE A 21 -15.27 3.26 32.57
C PHE A 21 -15.52 1.74 32.60
N ASP A 22 -14.98 1.01 33.58
CA ASP A 22 -15.19 -0.44 33.70
C ASP A 22 -16.57 -0.81 34.26
N LYS A 23 -17.19 0.08 35.05
CA LYS A 23 -18.46 -0.14 35.75
C LYS A 23 -19.64 0.54 35.07
N ILE A 24 -19.39 1.51 34.18
CA ILE A 24 -20.44 2.35 33.58
C ILE A 24 -21.47 1.56 32.75
N ALA A 25 -21.14 0.34 32.34
CA ALA A 25 -22.07 -0.55 31.66
C ALA A 25 -23.25 -0.98 32.54
N SER A 26 -23.07 -1.04 33.87
CA SER A 26 -24.12 -1.39 34.82
C SER A 26 -24.92 -0.18 35.33
N TYR A 27 -24.57 1.04 34.90
CA TYR A 27 -25.24 2.25 35.36
C TYR A 27 -26.60 2.42 34.68
N SER A 28 -27.60 2.87 35.43
CA SER A 28 -28.88 3.31 34.86
C SER A 28 -28.68 4.53 33.94
N PRO A 29 -29.60 4.82 33.00
CA PRO A 29 -29.55 6.06 32.22
C PRO A 29 -29.44 7.33 33.08
N GLN A 30 -30.10 7.35 34.24
CA GLN A 30 -30.07 8.45 35.21
C GLN A 30 -28.69 8.59 35.86
N ASP A 31 -28.07 7.47 36.26
CA ASP A 31 -26.72 7.49 36.83
C ASP A 31 -25.67 7.90 35.79
N LYS A 32 -25.86 7.51 34.53
CA LYS A 32 -25.00 7.97 33.42
C LYS A 32 -25.12 9.47 33.21
N LEU A 33 -26.34 10.02 33.24
CA LEU A 33 -26.57 11.46 33.12
C LEU A 33 -25.96 12.23 34.28
N LYS A 34 -26.19 11.77 35.52
CA LYS A 34 -25.55 12.32 36.72
C LYS A 34 -24.02 12.29 36.63
N PHE A 35 -23.44 11.22 36.08
CA PHE A 35 -21.99 11.15 35.87
C PHE A 35 -21.51 12.15 34.81
N ILE A 36 -22.20 12.28 33.67
CA ILE A 36 -21.85 13.21 32.59
C ILE A 36 -21.84 14.66 33.10
N GLU A 37 -22.83 15.05 33.89
CA GLU A 37 -22.95 16.41 34.45
C GLU A 37 -21.83 16.74 35.44
N ASN A 38 -21.35 15.72 36.17
CA ASN A 38 -20.38 15.90 37.25
C ASN A 38 -18.98 15.38 36.91
N VAL A 39 -18.73 15.01 35.64
CA VAL A 39 -17.46 14.42 35.22
C VAL A 39 -16.31 15.31 35.65
N TRP A 40 -15.34 14.73 36.36
CA TRP A 40 -14.21 15.50 36.86
C TRP A 40 -13.37 16.04 35.71
N LYS A 41 -13.01 17.32 35.80
CA LYS A 41 -12.08 17.98 34.89
C LYS A 41 -10.97 18.65 35.70
N PRO A 42 -9.72 18.57 35.23
CA PRO A 42 -8.62 19.31 35.85
C PRO A 42 -8.85 20.83 35.70
N GLY A 43 -8.39 21.61 36.69
CA GLY A 43 -8.36 23.07 36.59
C GLY A 43 -7.30 23.56 35.60
N GLU A 44 -7.34 24.85 35.22
CA GLU A 44 -6.39 25.41 34.24
C GLU A 44 -4.93 25.33 34.70
N LEU A 45 -4.70 25.33 36.01
CA LEU A 45 -3.38 25.24 36.65
C LEU A 45 -2.96 23.80 36.97
N PHE A 46 -3.69 22.79 36.49
CA PHE A 46 -3.36 21.40 36.75
C PHE A 46 -2.07 20.99 36.06
N ASP A 47 -1.13 20.42 36.81
CA ASP A 47 0.14 19.96 36.26
C ASP A 47 0.01 18.54 35.68
N PHE A 48 -0.08 18.45 34.35
CA PHE A 48 -0.18 17.17 33.66
C PHE A 48 1.15 16.39 33.73
N PRO A 49 1.15 15.12 34.17
CA PRO A 49 2.35 14.30 34.20
C PRO A 49 2.93 14.07 32.80
N VAL A 50 4.26 14.02 32.71
CA VAL A 50 4.98 13.68 31.48
C VAL A 50 5.03 12.15 31.34
N SER A 51 4.65 11.63 30.17
CA SER A 51 4.90 10.23 29.79
C SER A 51 6.05 10.14 28.79
N ILE A 52 6.81 9.05 28.84
CA ILE A 52 7.83 8.75 27.83
C ILE A 52 7.26 7.68 26.91
N GLU A 53 7.00 8.02 25.65
CA GLU A 53 6.52 7.10 24.63
C GLU A 53 7.49 7.07 23.47
N ASN A 54 8.03 5.90 23.14
CA ASN A 54 8.99 5.70 22.05
C ASN A 54 10.18 6.69 22.08
N GLY A 55 10.72 6.94 23.29
CA GLY A 55 11.83 7.87 23.50
C GLY A 55 11.47 9.36 23.43
N LYS A 56 10.18 9.71 23.29
CA LYS A 56 9.69 11.10 23.30
C LYS A 56 8.96 11.41 24.59
N SER A 57 9.30 12.52 25.22
CA SER A 57 8.58 13.08 26.35
C SER A 57 7.32 13.79 25.87
N LEU A 58 6.15 13.28 26.28
CA LEU A 58 4.85 13.79 25.92
C LEU A 58 4.10 14.28 27.17
N LYS A 59 3.35 15.36 27.05
CA LYS A 59 2.49 15.92 28.10
C LYS A 59 1.16 16.34 27.50
N PHE A 60 0.07 16.09 28.24
CA PHE A 60 -1.25 16.51 27.80
C PHE A 60 -1.40 18.04 27.81
N VAL A 61 -2.12 18.59 26.82
CA VAL A 61 -2.31 20.04 26.64
C VAL A 61 -3.72 20.44 27.07
N PHE A 62 -3.83 21.27 28.11
CA PHE A 62 -5.10 21.71 28.70
C PHE A 62 -6.11 22.27 27.68
N ASN A 63 -5.64 23.01 26.66
CA ASN A 63 -6.50 23.65 25.66
C ASN A 63 -7.36 22.64 24.87
N TRP A 64 -6.97 21.36 24.84
CA TRP A 64 -7.79 20.31 24.23
C TRP A 64 -9.11 20.10 24.97
N LEU A 65 -9.15 20.30 26.30
CA LEU A 65 -10.40 20.23 27.08
C LEU A 65 -11.34 21.40 26.77
N LYS A 66 -10.79 22.58 26.40
CA LYS A 66 -11.59 23.72 25.92
C LYS A 66 -12.14 23.44 24.52
N LYS A 67 -11.30 22.91 23.63
CA LYS A 67 -11.64 22.65 22.23
C LYS A 67 -12.61 21.48 22.04
N TYR A 68 -12.54 20.47 22.90
CA TYR A 68 -13.31 19.24 22.79
C TYR A 68 -14.13 18.98 24.05
N PRO A 69 -15.37 19.52 24.16
CA PRO A 69 -16.20 19.40 25.36
C PRO A 69 -16.54 17.96 25.78
N TRP A 70 -16.52 17.03 24.81
CA TRP A 70 -16.74 15.59 25.00
C TRP A 70 -15.50 14.82 25.48
N LEU A 71 -14.36 15.49 25.61
CA LEU A 71 -13.10 14.91 26.09
C LEU A 71 -13.03 15.03 27.62
N ALA A 72 -12.67 13.94 28.29
CA ALA A 72 -12.44 13.90 29.73
C ALA A 72 -11.06 13.32 30.02
N TYR A 73 -10.32 13.96 30.91
CA TYR A 73 -9.01 13.51 31.36
C TYR A 73 -9.15 12.69 32.64
N SER A 74 -8.45 11.56 32.73
CA SER A 74 -8.37 10.74 33.94
C SER A 74 -7.03 10.97 34.62
N LYS A 75 -7.07 11.43 35.87
CA LYS A 75 -5.89 11.49 36.73
C LYS A 75 -5.38 10.08 37.02
N TYR A 76 -6.30 9.14 37.21
CA TYR A 76 -6.00 7.74 37.55
C TYR A 76 -5.13 7.04 36.50
N TYR A 77 -5.35 7.31 35.21
CA TYR A 77 -4.59 6.68 34.11
C TYR A 77 -3.57 7.59 33.41
N ASN A 78 -3.46 8.87 33.79
CA ASN A 78 -2.70 9.87 33.02
C ASN A 78 -3.06 9.80 31.52
N GLY A 79 -4.35 9.90 31.22
CA GLY A 79 -4.88 9.61 29.89
C GLY A 79 -6.22 10.26 29.61
N VAL A 80 -6.56 10.39 28.34
CA VAL A 80 -7.81 10.99 27.88
C VAL A 80 -8.81 9.96 27.38
N PHE A 81 -10.08 10.25 27.62
CA PHE A 81 -11.21 9.40 27.32
C PHE A 81 -12.28 10.23 26.60
N CYS A 82 -12.96 9.60 25.64
CA CYS A 82 -14.15 10.15 25.02
C CYS A 82 -15.36 9.86 25.92
N LEU A 83 -15.99 10.91 26.48
CA LEU A 83 -17.10 10.79 27.43
C LEU A 83 -18.29 10.04 26.82
N ALA A 84 -18.72 10.44 25.62
CA ALA A 84 -19.81 9.78 24.91
C ALA A 84 -19.50 8.30 24.61
N CYS A 85 -18.26 8.01 24.23
CA CYS A 85 -17.83 6.65 23.91
C CYS A 85 -17.85 5.75 25.15
N VAL A 86 -17.42 6.27 26.31
CA VAL A 86 -17.46 5.53 27.58
C VAL A 86 -18.90 5.32 28.06
N CYS A 87 -19.73 6.37 28.03
CA CYS A 87 -21.11 6.29 28.53
C CYS A 87 -22.06 5.47 27.64
N PHE A 88 -21.88 5.56 26.32
CA PHE A 88 -22.85 5.04 25.34
C PHE A 88 -22.28 3.99 24.39
N GLY A 89 -20.96 3.88 24.21
CA GLY A 89 -20.34 3.00 23.22
C GLY A 89 -20.66 1.50 23.38
N VAL A 90 -21.05 1.06 24.59
CA VAL A 90 -21.49 -0.32 24.87
C VAL A 90 -22.90 -0.60 24.34
N GLN A 91 -23.74 0.43 24.20
CA GLN A 91 -25.13 0.32 23.76
C GLN A 91 -25.31 0.49 22.24
N CYS A 92 -24.28 0.97 21.52
CA CYS A 92 -24.40 1.40 20.12
C CYS A 92 -24.01 0.36 19.05
N GLY A 93 -23.74 -0.91 19.37
CA GLY A 93 -23.55 -1.92 18.32
C GLY A 93 -22.82 -3.20 18.70
N ARG A 94 -22.77 -4.15 17.75
CA ARG A 94 -22.21 -5.53 17.85
C ARG A 94 -20.74 -5.62 18.33
N ASN A 95 -20.07 -4.48 18.52
CA ASN A 95 -18.63 -4.34 18.80
C ASN A 95 -18.31 -3.85 20.22
N ALA A 96 -19.26 -3.91 21.17
CA ALA A 96 -19.03 -3.51 22.57
C ALA A 96 -17.81 -4.22 23.22
N LYS A 97 -17.51 -5.47 22.82
CA LYS A 97 -16.31 -6.21 23.24
C LYS A 97 -15.02 -5.61 22.67
N GLU A 98 -15.03 -5.20 21.41
CA GLU A 98 -13.90 -4.55 20.73
C GLU A 98 -13.65 -3.13 21.28
N PHE A 99 -14.70 -2.40 21.69
CA PHE A 99 -14.54 -1.10 22.34
C PHE A 99 -13.82 -1.23 23.69
N LYS A 100 -14.21 -2.21 24.54
CA LYS A 100 -13.48 -2.49 25.79
C LYS A 100 -12.03 -2.90 25.51
N LYS A 101 -11.77 -3.68 24.47
CA LYS A 101 -10.42 -4.05 24.04
C LYS A 101 -9.61 -2.84 23.58
N MET A 102 -10.17 -1.95 22.77
CA MET A 102 -9.50 -0.73 22.29
C MET A 102 -9.16 0.24 23.43
N MET A 103 -10.02 0.37 24.44
CA MET A 103 -9.78 1.23 25.60
C MET A 103 -8.84 0.60 26.65
N ARG A 104 -8.71 -0.73 26.66
CA ARG A 104 -7.89 -1.49 27.63
C ARG A 104 -6.53 -1.95 27.09
N THR A 105 -6.25 -1.81 25.80
CA THR A 105 -5.00 -2.32 25.22
C THR A 105 -4.23 -1.19 24.56
N ASP A 106 -2.90 -1.27 24.63
CA ASP A 106 -1.92 -0.59 23.76
C ASP A 106 -2.24 -0.82 22.27
N ALA A 107 -3.31 -0.21 21.77
CA ALA A 107 -3.60 -0.21 20.35
C ALA A 107 -2.41 0.46 19.67
N VAL A 108 -1.67 -0.33 18.88
CA VAL A 108 -0.57 0.16 18.05
C VAL A 108 -1.09 1.40 17.33
N PRO A 109 -0.47 2.58 17.50
CA PRO A 109 -1.04 3.82 17.00
C PRO A 109 -1.27 3.71 15.48
N ILE A 110 -2.33 4.36 15.01
CA ILE A 110 -2.91 4.15 13.66
C ILE A 110 -1.84 4.29 12.56
N ASN A 111 -0.87 5.18 12.74
CA ASN A 111 0.27 5.36 11.84
C ASN A 111 1.14 4.10 11.69
N LEU A 112 1.36 3.36 12.77
CA LEU A 112 2.12 2.09 12.75
C LEU A 112 1.28 0.95 12.16
N GLN A 113 -0.05 0.97 12.35
CA GLN A 113 -0.94 0.01 11.68
C GLN A 113 -0.99 0.22 10.16
N LEU A 114 -1.01 1.48 9.72
CA LEU A 114 -0.91 1.85 8.31
C LEU A 114 0.39 1.32 7.70
N ASN A 115 1.53 1.57 8.33
CA ASN A 115 2.83 1.05 7.84
C ASN A 115 2.86 -0.48 7.69
N ASN A 116 2.26 -1.23 8.63
CA ASN A 116 2.22 -2.69 8.55
C ASN A 116 1.37 -3.22 7.39
N ILE A 117 0.20 -2.60 7.14
CA ILE A 117 -0.68 -2.98 6.00
C ILE A 117 0.04 -2.74 4.67
N VAL A 118 0.87 -1.70 4.64
CA VAL A 118 1.63 -1.28 3.46
C VAL A 118 2.76 -2.23 3.16
N GLN A 119 3.55 -2.57 4.19
CA GLN A 119 4.58 -3.59 4.08
C GLN A 119 3.99 -4.95 3.65
N GLN A 120 2.79 -5.29 4.12
CA GLN A 120 2.08 -6.49 3.67
C GLN A 120 1.66 -6.41 2.19
N GLN A 121 1.23 -5.25 1.71
CA GLN A 121 0.85 -5.08 0.30
C GLN A 121 2.08 -5.13 -0.63
N ILE A 122 3.19 -4.48 -0.26
CA ILE A 122 4.47 -4.56 -0.99
C ILE A 122 4.95 -6.02 -1.03
N ALA A 123 4.94 -6.71 0.11
CA ALA A 123 5.29 -8.12 0.18
C ALA A 123 4.40 -8.99 -0.71
N ARG A 124 3.09 -8.70 -0.78
CA ARG A 124 2.14 -9.40 -1.65
C ARG A 124 2.39 -9.13 -3.13
N ASN A 125 2.66 -7.88 -3.53
CA ASN A 125 3.01 -7.54 -4.91
C ASN A 125 4.32 -8.25 -5.32
N ARG A 126 5.31 -8.29 -4.44
CA ARG A 126 6.56 -9.06 -4.61
C ARG A 126 6.30 -10.57 -4.70
N GLU A 127 5.34 -11.11 -3.95
CA GLU A 127 4.92 -12.52 -4.08
C GLU A 127 4.23 -12.81 -5.41
N ILE A 128 3.42 -11.90 -5.94
CA ILE A 128 2.81 -12.05 -7.27
C ILE A 128 3.90 -12.12 -8.34
N LEU A 129 4.88 -11.22 -8.29
CA LEU A 129 6.02 -11.24 -9.20
C LEU A 129 6.84 -12.54 -9.05
N ARG A 130 7.08 -12.98 -7.81
CA ARG A 130 7.71 -14.28 -7.51
C ARG A 130 6.92 -15.47 -8.07
N SER A 131 5.58 -15.40 -8.02
CA SER A 131 4.69 -16.43 -8.58
C SER A 131 4.76 -16.47 -10.11
N LEU A 132 4.84 -15.31 -10.77
CA LEU A 132 5.06 -15.22 -12.22
C LEU A 132 6.39 -15.87 -12.60
N PHE A 133 7.49 -15.54 -11.92
CA PHE A 133 8.78 -16.19 -12.15
C PHE A 133 8.75 -17.70 -11.90
N LYS A 134 8.09 -18.17 -10.83
CA LYS A 134 7.90 -19.60 -10.56
C LYS A 134 7.10 -20.30 -11.66
N THR A 135 6.07 -19.64 -12.19
CA THR A 135 5.27 -20.15 -13.31
C THR A 135 6.11 -20.26 -14.57
N ILE A 136 6.94 -19.26 -14.87
CA ILE A 136 7.88 -19.29 -15.99
C ILE A 136 8.91 -20.42 -15.83
N ILE A 137 9.46 -20.60 -14.62
CA ILE A 137 10.36 -21.71 -14.30
C ILE A 137 9.65 -23.05 -14.45
N PHE A 138 8.40 -23.17 -13.99
CA PHE A 138 7.59 -24.38 -14.12
C PHE A 138 7.33 -24.70 -15.60
N CYS A 139 6.92 -23.72 -16.39
CA CYS A 139 6.74 -23.89 -17.84
C CYS A 139 8.05 -24.30 -18.51
N GLY A 140 9.18 -23.69 -18.13
CA GLY A 140 10.51 -24.06 -18.61
C GLY A 140 10.92 -25.49 -18.24
N LYS A 141 10.66 -25.94 -17.00
CA LYS A 141 10.95 -27.31 -16.54
C LYS A 141 10.08 -28.37 -17.22
N ASN A 142 8.87 -28.01 -17.63
CA ASN A 142 7.90 -28.93 -18.23
C ASN A 142 7.79 -28.79 -19.76
N ASN A 143 8.72 -28.09 -20.40
CA ASN A 143 8.75 -27.87 -21.85
C ASN A 143 7.45 -27.24 -22.41
N ILE A 144 6.79 -26.39 -21.63
CA ILE A 144 5.61 -25.65 -22.08
C ILE A 144 6.09 -24.39 -22.81
N PRO A 145 5.81 -24.24 -24.12
CA PRO A 145 6.28 -23.10 -24.90
C PRO A 145 5.62 -21.80 -24.44
N LEU A 146 6.46 -20.79 -24.13
CA LEU A 146 6.01 -19.48 -23.64
C LEU A 146 5.67 -18.48 -24.77
N ARG A 147 5.95 -18.78 -26.05
CA ARG A 147 5.88 -17.82 -27.18
C ARG A 147 5.55 -18.44 -28.54
N GLY A 148 5.03 -17.60 -29.45
CA GLY A 148 4.82 -17.87 -30.88
C GLY A 148 5.99 -17.42 -31.79
N LEU A 149 5.91 -17.82 -33.07
CA LEU A 149 7.00 -17.78 -34.06
C LEU A 149 7.26 -16.37 -34.62
N ARG A 150 8.35 -15.71 -34.18
CA ARG A 150 9.12 -14.56 -34.76
C ARG A 150 9.18 -13.31 -33.85
N ASP A 151 10.30 -13.14 -33.15
CA ASP A 151 10.71 -11.87 -32.52
C ASP A 151 12.22 -11.65 -32.74
N SER A 152 12.61 -10.75 -33.65
CA SER A 152 13.99 -10.55 -34.08
C SER A 152 14.81 -9.59 -33.21
N ASP A 153 14.21 -8.68 -32.43
CA ASP A 153 14.95 -7.61 -31.75
C ASP A 153 14.94 -7.74 -30.20
N PRO A 154 16.11 -7.78 -29.51
CA PRO A 154 16.19 -7.79 -28.04
C PRO A 154 16.15 -6.40 -27.39
N THR A 155 16.08 -5.29 -28.15
CA THR A 155 16.11 -3.92 -27.62
C THR A 155 14.72 -3.34 -27.36
N ASN A 156 14.63 -2.28 -26.52
CA ASN A 156 13.41 -1.48 -26.35
C ASN A 156 13.09 -0.63 -27.61
N ALA A 157 14.00 -0.55 -28.60
CA ALA A 157 13.88 0.38 -29.73
C ALA A 157 12.67 0.09 -30.62
N ALA A 158 12.40 -1.19 -30.92
CA ALA A 158 11.24 -1.58 -31.71
C ALA A 158 9.91 -1.29 -30.97
N LEU A 159 9.90 -1.46 -29.65
CA LEU A 159 8.75 -1.13 -28.81
C LEU A 159 8.52 0.39 -28.76
N ALA A 160 9.58 1.16 -28.54
CA ALA A 160 9.57 2.61 -28.55
C ALA A 160 9.06 3.17 -29.88
N ALA A 161 9.63 2.73 -31.00
CA ALA A 161 9.21 3.14 -32.34
C ALA A 161 7.73 2.80 -32.61
N THR A 162 7.28 1.61 -32.21
CA THR A 162 5.87 1.21 -32.36
C THR A 162 4.94 2.12 -31.56
N LEU A 163 5.30 2.45 -30.31
CA LEU A 163 4.49 3.34 -29.49
C LEU A 163 4.54 4.80 -29.99
N GLU A 164 5.68 5.23 -30.54
CA GLU A 164 5.85 6.55 -31.17
C GLU A 164 4.99 6.67 -32.44
N ASP A 165 4.98 5.65 -33.31
CA ASP A 165 4.11 5.58 -34.49
C ASP A 165 2.63 5.65 -34.11
N ILE A 166 2.23 4.96 -33.03
CA ILE A 166 0.86 5.05 -32.49
C ILE A 166 0.59 6.48 -31.97
N SER A 167 1.57 7.12 -31.33
CA SER A 167 1.48 8.51 -30.83
C SER A 167 1.38 9.54 -31.94
N MET A 168 2.11 9.39 -33.05
CA MET A 168 2.06 10.33 -34.18
C MET A 168 0.68 10.36 -34.88
N ASN A 169 -0.13 9.32 -34.73
CA ASN A 169 -1.50 9.27 -35.26
C ASN A 169 -2.54 10.04 -34.41
N ARG A 170 -2.12 10.72 -33.33
CA ARG A 170 -2.96 11.50 -32.40
C ARG A 170 -3.66 12.71 -33.06
N HIS A 171 -3.11 13.26 -34.14
CA HIS A 171 -3.61 14.49 -34.76
C HIS A 171 -4.04 14.29 -36.22
N LYS A 172 -5.09 15.02 -36.64
CA LYS A 172 -5.55 15.05 -38.03
C LYS A 172 -4.49 15.75 -38.87
N HIS A 173 -3.70 15.00 -39.63
CA HIS A 173 -2.84 15.60 -40.66
C HIS A 173 -3.71 16.20 -41.77
N GLU A 174 -3.54 17.50 -42.01
CA GLU A 174 -4.12 18.15 -43.17
C GLU A 174 -3.66 17.38 -44.41
N ASN A 175 -4.63 16.90 -45.22
CA ASN A 175 -4.44 16.11 -46.43
C ASN A 175 -4.32 14.57 -46.30
N THR A 176 -4.92 13.95 -45.27
CA THR A 176 -4.94 12.47 -45.15
C THR A 176 -6.35 11.86 -45.19
N ASN A 177 -6.59 10.98 -46.18
CA ASN A 177 -7.85 10.25 -46.39
C ASN A 177 -7.99 9.01 -45.47
N TRP A 178 -7.53 9.12 -44.22
CA TRP A 178 -7.65 8.03 -43.24
C TRP A 178 -9.12 7.73 -42.95
N ASN A 179 -9.46 6.44 -42.92
CA ASN A 179 -10.81 6.03 -42.60
C ASN A 179 -11.13 6.42 -41.12
N PRO A 180 -12.36 6.88 -40.81
CA PRO A 180 -12.72 7.31 -39.45
C PRO A 180 -12.56 6.23 -38.38
N THR A 181 -12.82 4.97 -38.72
CA THR A 181 -12.74 3.82 -37.81
C THR A 181 -11.32 3.59 -37.30
N SER A 182 -10.33 3.55 -38.19
CA SER A 182 -8.92 3.40 -37.84
C SER A 182 -8.38 4.58 -37.03
N ARG A 183 -8.90 5.80 -37.24
CA ARG A 183 -8.56 6.94 -36.36
C ARG A 183 -9.12 6.73 -34.94
N GLN A 184 -10.35 6.23 -34.84
CA GLN A 184 -10.98 5.95 -33.56
C GLN A 184 -10.30 4.77 -32.84
N ASP A 185 -9.88 3.75 -33.57
CA ASP A 185 -9.10 2.62 -33.05
C ASP A 185 -7.72 3.09 -32.55
N ALA A 186 -7.01 3.90 -33.35
CA ALA A 186 -5.71 4.48 -32.96
C ALA A 186 -5.84 5.36 -31.72
N GLN A 187 -6.89 6.18 -31.62
CA GLN A 187 -7.16 6.99 -30.43
C GLN A 187 -7.49 6.13 -29.21
N SER A 188 -8.23 5.03 -29.40
CA SER A 188 -8.56 4.09 -28.32
C SER A 188 -7.31 3.36 -27.81
N LEU A 189 -6.42 2.97 -28.72
CA LEU A 189 -5.12 2.40 -28.39
C LEU A 189 -4.24 3.41 -27.65
N LEU A 190 -4.21 4.67 -28.08
CA LEU A 190 -3.49 5.74 -27.38
C LEU A 190 -3.95 5.93 -25.95
N ASN A 191 -5.26 5.93 -25.74
CA ASN A 191 -5.84 6.04 -24.39
C ASN A 191 -5.51 4.83 -23.51
N ALA A 192 -5.18 3.68 -24.10
CA ALA A 192 -4.76 2.48 -23.38
C ALA A 192 -3.25 2.46 -23.03
N ILE A 193 -2.42 3.27 -23.72
CA ILE A 193 -0.99 3.44 -23.44
C ILE A 193 -0.83 4.41 -22.26
N ASN A 194 -1.20 3.95 -21.07
CA ASN A 194 -0.89 4.63 -19.81
C ASN A 194 0.45 4.14 -19.25
N PHE A 195 0.99 4.83 -18.23
CA PHE A 195 2.30 4.46 -17.67
C PHE A 195 2.30 3.03 -17.09
N SER A 196 1.21 2.61 -16.46
CA SER A 196 1.05 1.24 -15.96
C SER A 196 1.16 0.19 -17.07
N PHE A 197 0.61 0.47 -18.25
CA PHE A 197 0.73 -0.39 -19.43
C PHE A 197 2.19 -0.44 -19.92
N ILE A 198 2.89 0.70 -19.94
CA ILE A 198 4.31 0.80 -20.34
C ILE A 198 5.19 -0.02 -19.39
N VAL A 199 4.98 0.09 -18.07
CA VAL A 199 5.68 -0.73 -17.07
C VAL A 199 5.43 -2.21 -17.30
N ALA A 200 4.17 -2.61 -17.52
CA ALA A 200 3.82 -4.01 -17.77
C ALA A 200 4.50 -4.57 -19.02
N ILE A 201 4.51 -3.82 -20.13
CA ILE A 201 5.13 -4.30 -21.39
C ILE A 201 6.65 -4.33 -21.29
N VAL A 202 7.29 -3.41 -20.55
CA VAL A 202 8.75 -3.45 -20.29
C VAL A 202 9.12 -4.69 -19.49
N ILE A 203 8.39 -4.98 -18.41
CA ILE A 203 8.63 -6.17 -17.58
C ILE A 203 8.44 -7.45 -18.41
N VAL A 204 7.32 -7.55 -19.13
CA VAL A 204 7.02 -8.70 -19.98
C VAL A 204 8.13 -8.87 -21.02
N ARG A 205 8.50 -7.80 -21.74
CA ARG A 205 9.57 -7.84 -22.75
C ARG A 205 10.91 -8.25 -22.16
N HIS A 206 11.28 -7.76 -20.98
CA HIS A 206 12.53 -8.11 -20.33
C HIS A 206 12.60 -9.61 -20.01
N ILE A 207 11.56 -10.16 -19.38
CA ILE A 207 11.43 -11.60 -19.09
C ILE A 207 11.52 -12.43 -20.37
N LEU A 208 10.79 -11.97 -21.39
CA LEU A 208 10.75 -12.57 -22.70
C LEU A 208 12.13 -12.53 -23.39
N ALA A 209 12.89 -11.44 -23.27
CA ALA A 209 14.23 -11.32 -23.83
C ALA A 209 15.23 -12.31 -23.19
N LEU A 210 15.13 -12.52 -21.87
CA LEU A 210 15.96 -13.50 -21.16
C LEU A 210 15.76 -14.92 -21.68
N THR A 211 14.51 -15.29 -21.97
CA THR A 211 14.16 -16.64 -22.45
C THR A 211 14.44 -16.86 -23.95
N LYS A 212 14.67 -15.78 -24.73
CA LYS A 212 14.79 -15.82 -26.20
C LYS A 212 15.87 -16.78 -26.69
N ARG A 213 17.11 -16.67 -26.18
CA ARG A 213 18.24 -17.48 -26.67
C ARG A 213 17.97 -18.98 -26.52
N LEU A 214 17.52 -19.38 -25.34
CA LEU A 214 17.17 -20.76 -25.04
C LEU A 214 16.02 -21.25 -25.92
N THR A 215 14.96 -20.46 -26.10
CA THR A 215 13.83 -20.84 -26.96
C THR A 215 14.24 -21.06 -28.41
N VAL A 216 15.14 -20.22 -28.95
CA VAL A 216 15.65 -20.36 -30.33
C VAL A 216 16.48 -21.64 -30.48
N LYS A 217 17.34 -21.96 -29.50
CA LYS A 217 18.12 -23.21 -29.53
C LYS A 217 17.23 -24.45 -29.47
N LEU A 218 16.25 -24.47 -28.57
CA LEU A 218 15.32 -25.58 -28.40
C LEU A 218 14.38 -25.79 -29.60
N GLN A 219 14.07 -24.71 -30.34
CA GLN A 219 13.23 -24.76 -31.53
C GLN A 219 14.02 -24.98 -32.84
N SER A 220 15.36 -25.06 -32.77
CA SER A 220 16.18 -25.26 -33.96
C SER A 220 16.05 -26.68 -34.52
N LYS A 221 16.05 -26.81 -35.85
CA LYS A 221 15.90 -28.11 -36.55
C LYS A 221 17.02 -29.11 -36.22
N ALA A 222 18.20 -28.60 -35.86
CA ALA A 222 19.35 -29.38 -35.38
C ALA A 222 19.66 -28.95 -33.94
N MET A 223 18.88 -29.47 -32.98
CA MET A 223 18.99 -29.11 -31.57
C MET A 223 20.34 -29.56 -30.98
N ASP A 224 21.16 -28.58 -30.57
CA ASP A 224 22.40 -28.81 -29.82
C ASP A 224 22.07 -28.88 -28.31
N ILE A 225 21.84 -30.10 -27.82
CA ILE A 225 21.40 -30.37 -26.44
C ILE A 225 22.45 -29.89 -25.41
N LEU A 226 23.73 -30.01 -25.73
CA LEU A 226 24.82 -29.58 -24.85
C LEU A 226 24.83 -28.05 -24.71
N LYS A 227 24.77 -27.33 -25.83
CA LYS A 227 24.68 -25.86 -25.82
C LYS A 227 23.37 -25.33 -25.25
N ALA A 228 22.26 -26.07 -25.36
CA ALA A 228 20.99 -25.71 -24.74
C ALA A 228 21.06 -25.87 -23.21
N LYS A 229 21.74 -26.92 -22.72
CA LYS A 229 21.97 -27.13 -21.28
C LYS A 229 22.83 -26.02 -20.67
N GLU A 230 23.89 -25.60 -21.36
CA GLU A 230 24.74 -24.47 -20.93
C GLU A 230 23.94 -23.16 -20.86
N GLU A 231 23.13 -22.85 -21.88
CA GLU A 231 22.26 -21.67 -21.87
C GLU A 231 21.19 -21.72 -20.77
N LEU A 232 20.64 -22.90 -20.48
CA LEU A 232 19.68 -23.06 -19.40
C LEU A 232 20.33 -22.78 -18.04
N ALA A 233 21.56 -23.23 -17.82
CA ALA A 233 22.29 -22.95 -16.58
C ALA A 233 22.55 -21.45 -16.40
N LEU A 234 22.97 -20.77 -17.47
CA LEU A 234 23.15 -19.32 -17.48
C LEU A 234 21.84 -18.57 -17.21
N LEU A 235 20.74 -18.98 -17.84
CA LEU A 235 19.43 -18.37 -17.63
C LEU A 235 18.96 -18.52 -16.17
N ILE A 236 19.13 -19.71 -15.59
CA ILE A 236 18.80 -19.95 -14.17
C ILE A 236 19.64 -19.04 -13.27
N SER A 237 20.93 -18.88 -13.55
CA SER A 237 21.82 -18.00 -12.78
C SER A 237 21.32 -16.55 -12.80
N VAL A 238 21.05 -16.00 -14.00
CA VAL A 238 20.58 -14.62 -14.17
C VAL A 238 19.24 -14.40 -13.45
N LEU A 239 18.28 -15.31 -13.62
CA LEU A 239 16.99 -15.21 -12.94
C LEU A 239 17.12 -15.31 -11.42
N THR A 240 18.08 -16.10 -10.92
CA THR A 240 18.35 -16.24 -9.48
C THR A 240 18.93 -14.94 -8.92
N GLU A 241 19.89 -14.35 -9.62
CA GLU A 241 20.50 -13.06 -9.27
C GLU A 241 19.46 -11.94 -9.21
N MET A 242 18.64 -11.79 -10.26
CA MET A 242 17.53 -10.83 -10.27
C MET A 242 16.53 -11.07 -9.14
N SER A 243 16.32 -12.33 -8.74
CA SER A 243 15.41 -12.66 -7.64
C SER A 243 15.98 -12.36 -6.25
N ASN A 244 17.31 -12.32 -6.13
CA ASN A 244 18.01 -12.02 -4.89
C ASN A 244 18.08 -10.50 -4.65
N ASP A 245 18.20 -9.70 -5.71
CA ASP A 245 18.14 -8.23 -5.64
C ASP A 245 16.99 -7.69 -6.50
N ILE A 246 15.77 -7.94 -6.01
CA ILE A 246 14.54 -7.57 -6.69
C ILE A 246 14.35 -6.05 -6.75
N ASP A 247 14.93 -5.32 -5.80
CA ASP A 247 14.76 -3.86 -5.70
C ASP A 247 15.66 -3.15 -6.72
N ALA A 248 16.91 -3.59 -6.90
CA ALA A 248 17.76 -3.11 -7.99
C ALA A 248 17.16 -3.46 -9.36
N THR A 249 16.68 -4.71 -9.53
CA THR A 249 16.04 -5.14 -10.77
C THR A 249 14.79 -4.31 -11.08
N HIS A 250 13.96 -4.02 -10.07
CA HIS A 250 12.80 -3.16 -10.23
C HIS A 250 13.18 -1.74 -10.65
N HIS A 251 14.18 -1.15 -10.00
CA HIS A 251 14.67 0.19 -10.31
C HIS A 251 15.11 0.31 -11.77
N GLU A 252 15.91 -0.65 -12.27
CA GLU A 252 16.36 -0.65 -13.67
C GLU A 252 15.19 -0.73 -14.66
N LEU A 253 14.24 -1.65 -14.42
CA LEU A 253 13.06 -1.80 -15.27
C LEU A 253 12.14 -0.58 -15.22
N TYR A 254 12.06 0.09 -14.08
CA TYR A 254 11.33 1.34 -13.92
C TYR A 254 11.97 2.46 -14.74
N GLN A 255 13.29 2.64 -14.67
CA GLN A 255 14.00 3.65 -15.46
C GLN A 255 13.87 3.42 -16.97
N ASP A 256 13.88 2.17 -17.42
CA ASP A 256 13.57 1.78 -18.80
C ASP A 256 12.15 2.23 -19.19
N ALA A 257 11.15 1.97 -18.33
CA ALA A 257 9.78 2.38 -18.56
C ALA A 257 9.61 3.90 -18.61
N VAL A 258 10.30 4.65 -17.73
CA VAL A 258 10.33 6.13 -17.75
C VAL A 258 10.91 6.65 -19.07
N THR A 259 11.97 6.01 -19.56
CA THR A 259 12.62 6.40 -20.81
C THR A 259 11.68 6.23 -22.01
N ILE A 260 10.98 5.09 -22.08
CA ILE A 260 9.99 4.83 -23.14
C ILE A 260 8.78 5.77 -23.01
N ALA A 261 8.28 5.98 -21.78
CA ALA A 261 7.15 6.86 -21.52
C ALA A 261 7.41 8.31 -21.99
N ARG A 262 8.65 8.81 -21.80
CA ARG A 262 9.05 10.13 -22.29
C ARG A 262 8.95 10.25 -23.82
N GLN A 263 9.24 9.19 -24.57
CA GLN A 263 9.18 9.22 -26.04
C GLN A 263 7.75 9.32 -26.57
N VAL A 264 6.77 8.88 -25.77
CA VAL A 264 5.35 8.85 -26.16
C VAL A 264 4.52 9.92 -25.45
N ASP A 265 5.18 10.87 -24.79
CA ASP A 265 4.58 11.97 -24.02
C ASP A 265 3.64 11.46 -22.91
N VAL A 266 4.04 10.36 -22.26
CA VAL A 266 3.37 9.80 -21.07
C VAL A 266 4.23 10.07 -19.85
N GLN A 267 3.63 10.59 -18.79
CA GLN A 267 4.33 10.86 -17.52
C GLN A 267 4.13 9.70 -16.54
N PRO A 268 5.13 9.41 -15.69
CA PRO A 268 4.94 8.51 -14.57
C PRO A 268 3.81 9.00 -13.67
N ASP A 269 2.80 8.17 -13.45
CA ASP A 269 1.64 8.50 -12.65
C ASP A 269 1.43 7.51 -11.51
N MET A 270 0.91 8.03 -10.40
CA MET A 270 0.39 7.20 -9.32
C MET A 270 -1.11 7.02 -9.55
N PRO A 271 -1.67 5.80 -9.41
CA PRO A 271 -3.10 5.62 -9.54
C PRO A 271 -3.84 6.42 -8.47
N ARG A 272 -5.05 6.84 -8.82
CA ARG A 272 -5.85 7.80 -8.07
C ARG A 272 -6.01 7.39 -6.60
N VAL A 273 -5.43 8.19 -5.71
CA VAL A 273 -5.54 8.05 -4.25
C VAL A 273 -6.90 8.59 -3.79
N ALA A 274 -7.76 7.73 -3.25
CA ALA A 274 -9.07 8.16 -2.76
C ALA A 274 -8.94 8.94 -1.45
N GLN A 275 -9.46 10.17 -1.41
CA GLN A 275 -9.33 11.05 -0.24
C GLN A 275 -10.12 10.58 0.99
N ARG A 276 -11.18 9.79 0.79
CA ARG A 276 -11.91 9.10 1.86
C ARG A 276 -11.96 7.62 1.53
N GLN A 277 -11.42 6.79 2.43
CA GLN A 277 -11.57 5.34 2.37
C GLN A 277 -12.06 4.81 3.72
N THR A 278 -13.05 3.91 3.67
CA THR A 278 -13.73 3.38 4.87
C THR A 278 -13.23 2.00 5.29
N HIS A 279 -12.63 1.24 4.36
CA HIS A 279 -12.32 -0.19 4.57
C HIS A 279 -10.89 -0.59 4.25
N ARG A 280 -10.13 0.21 3.50
CA ARG A 280 -8.70 0.00 3.23
C ARG A 280 -7.95 1.34 3.24
N PRO A 281 -6.70 1.38 3.67
CA PRO A 281 -5.84 2.53 3.44
C PRO A 281 -5.30 2.52 2.01
N ASN A 282 -5.02 3.71 1.46
CA ASN A 282 -4.26 3.82 0.22
C ASN A 282 -2.83 3.30 0.44
N ALA A 283 -2.22 2.70 -0.59
CA ALA A 283 -0.79 2.37 -0.55
C ALA A 283 0.02 3.68 -0.50
N PRO A 284 0.84 3.93 0.53
CA PRO A 284 1.73 5.07 0.59
C PRO A 284 2.97 4.73 -0.22
N ALA A 285 3.05 5.38 -1.36
CA ALA A 285 4.23 5.51 -2.15
C ALA A 285 4.60 6.99 -2.13
N SER A 286 5.88 7.31 -1.93
CA SER A 286 6.32 8.71 -1.89
C SER A 286 6.45 9.29 -3.30
N ASN A 287 6.59 8.40 -4.28
CA ASN A 287 6.77 8.67 -5.70
C ASN A 287 6.20 7.49 -6.52
N PRO A 288 6.06 7.61 -7.85
CA PRO A 288 5.49 6.56 -8.68
C PRO A 288 6.33 5.27 -8.81
N GLU A 289 7.61 5.29 -8.43
CA GLU A 289 8.46 4.10 -8.40
C GLU A 289 8.20 3.23 -7.16
N ASP A 290 7.94 3.86 -6.01
CA ASP A 290 7.61 3.15 -4.77
C ASP A 290 6.24 2.46 -4.79
N TYR A 291 5.37 2.79 -5.76
CA TYR A 291 3.98 2.35 -5.85
C TYR A 291 3.84 0.96 -6.52
#